data_AF-A0A1V4XN11-F1
#
_entry.id   AF-A0A1V4XN11-F1
#
_cell.length_a   1.000
_cell.length_b   1.000
_cell.length_c   1.000
_cell.angle_alpha   90.00
_cell.angle_beta   90.00
_cell.angle_gamma   90.00
#
_symmetry.space_group_name_H-M   'P 1'
#
loop_
_entity.id
_entity.type
_entity.pdbx_description
1 polymer ?
#
loop_
_entity_poly.entity_id
_entity_poly.type
_entity_poly.pdbx_seq_one_letter_code
_entity_poly.pdbx_strand_id
1 'polypeptide(L)' 'MHIGNILSMALGLGSGGEKKLAAVNPKAWELLGLSLSSLELVMEKIVKLYGENSEILEM' A
#
# COMPACT_ATOMS: atom_id res chain seq x y z
N MET A 1 -11.13 -0.38 -2.39
CA MET A 1 -10.67 -1.72 -2.80
C MET A 1 -9.55 -1.63 -3.84
N HIS A 2 -9.79 -1.11 -5.06
CA HIS A 2 -8.76 -1.04 -6.12
C HIS A 2 -7.49 -0.26 -5.76
N ILE A 3 -7.61 0.91 -5.11
CA ILE A 3 -6.44 1.68 -4.66
C ILE A 3 -5.65 0.92 -3.59
N GLY A 4 -6.34 0.25 -2.66
CA GLY A 4 -5.68 -0.61 -1.67
C GLY A 4 -4.88 -1.74 -2.33
N ASN A 5 -5.45 -2.38 -3.35
CA ASN A 5 -4.73 -3.41 -4.11
C ASN A 5 -3.47 -2.87 -4.79
N ILE A 6 -3.57 -1.68 -5.41
CA ILE A 6 -2.44 -1.03 -6.10
C ILE A 6 -1.33 -0.65 -5.13
N LEU A 7 -1.69 -0.14 -3.95
CA LEU A 7 -0.72 0.17 -2.90
C LEU A 7 -0.06 -1.10 -2.36
N SER A 8 -0.83 -2.15 -2.07
CA SER A 8 -0.27 -3.44 -1.64
C SER A 8 0.68 -4.02 -2.69
N MET A 9 0.31 -3.98 -3.97
CA MET A 9 1.18 -4.43 -5.07
C MET A 9 2.45 -3.58 -5.21
N ALA A 10 2.33 -2.26 -5.11
CA ALA A 10 3.49 -1.35 -5.16
C ALA A 10 4.47 -1.58 -4.01
N LEU A 11 3.96 -2.00 -2.84
CA LEU A 11 4.74 -2.33 -1.66
C LEU A 11 5.22 -3.79 -1.63
N GLY A 12 4.89 -4.59 -2.65
CA GLY A 12 5.22 -6.03 -2.67
C GLY A 12 4.49 -6.84 -1.58
N LEU A 13 3.39 -6.32 -1.04
CA LEU A 13 2.58 -6.96 -0.01
C LEU A 13 1.53 -7.87 -0.65
N GLY A 14 1.49 -9.14 -0.22
CA GLY A 14 0.51 -10.14 -0.66
C GLY A 14 1.12 -11.30 -1.46
N SER A 15 0.33 -12.33 -1.72
CA SER A 15 0.76 -13.60 -2.35
C SER A 15 0.38 -13.74 -3.83
N GLY A 16 -0.27 -12.74 -4.42
CA GLY A 16 -0.86 -12.82 -5.76
C GLY A 16 0.07 -12.34 -6.86
N GLY A 17 0.47 -13.24 -7.77
CA GLY A 17 1.37 -13.00 -8.91
C GLY A 17 0.83 -12.12 -10.05
N GLU A 18 -0.05 -11.17 -9.75
CA GLU A 18 -0.60 -10.24 -10.74
C GLU A 18 0.45 -9.16 -11.06
N LYS A 19 1.00 -9.17 -12.29
CA LYS A 19 2.16 -8.33 -12.65
C LYS A 19 1.82 -6.91 -13.08
N LYS A 20 0.53 -6.60 -13.28
CA LYS A 20 0.10 -5.33 -13.87
C LYS A 20 -0.61 -4.49 -12.82
N LEU A 21 0.00 -3.36 -12.48
CA LEU A 21 -0.67 -2.30 -11.75
C LEU A 21 -1.83 -1.77 -12.62
N ALA A 22 -3.05 -1.83 -12.09
CA ALA A 22 -4.17 -1.18 -12.73
C ALA A 22 -3.96 0.34 -12.71
N ALA A 23 -4.20 1.01 -13.84
CA ALA A 23 -4.15 2.46 -13.89
C ALA A 23 -5.35 3.04 -13.13
N VAL A 24 -5.10 3.79 -12.04
CA VAL A 24 -6.15 4.53 -11.34
C VAL A 24 -6.40 5.83 -12.10
N ASN A 25 -7.67 6.14 -12.35
CA ASN A 25 -8.06 7.44 -12.87
C ASN A 25 -7.56 8.56 -11.93
N PRO A 26 -6.82 9.57 -12.43
CA PRO A 26 -6.35 10.71 -11.62
C PRO A 26 -7.44 11.35 -10.74
N LYS A 27 -8.67 11.48 -11.24
CA LYS A 27 -9.81 12.04 -10.49
C LYS A 27 -10.24 11.21 -9.29
N ALA A 28 -9.97 9.90 -9.30
CA ALA A 28 -10.29 9.06 -8.14
C ALA A 28 -9.40 9.39 -6.94
N TRP A 29 -8.14 9.81 -7.16
CA TRP A 29 -7.26 10.28 -6.09
C TRP A 29 -7.80 11.59 -5.48
N GLU A 30 -8.21 12.53 -6.33
CA GLU A 30 -8.82 13.80 -5.90
C GLU A 30 -10.12 13.58 -5.12
N LEU A 31 -11.04 12.75 -5.64
CA LEU A 31 -12.33 12.45 -5.00
C LEU A 31 -12.17 11.80 -3.62
N LEU A 32 -11.11 11.03 -3.42
CA LEU A 32 -10.81 10.38 -2.15
C LEU A 32 -9.97 11.26 -1.22
N GLY A 33 -9.61 12.47 -1.64
CA GLY A 33 -8.72 13.37 -0.87
C GLY A 33 -7.33 12.75 -0.65
N LEU A 34 -6.91 11.83 -1.51
CA LEU A 34 -5.63 11.14 -1.38
C LEU A 34 -4.57 11.91 -2.15
N SER A 35 -3.66 12.55 -1.42
CA SER A 35 -2.41 13.06 -1.96
C SER A 35 -1.27 12.08 -1.71
N LEU A 36 -0.16 12.26 -2.43
CA LEU A 36 1.09 11.54 -2.17
C LEU A 36 1.54 11.67 -0.71
N SER A 37 1.42 12.85 -0.11
CA SER A 37 1.75 13.07 1.30
C SER A 37 0.86 12.26 2.26
N SER A 38 -0.40 12.03 1.91
CA SER A 38 -1.29 11.15 2.71
C SER A 38 -0.86 9.69 2.63
N LEU A 39 -0.25 9.26 1.52
CA LEU A 39 0.27 7.90 1.34
C LEU A 39 1.57 7.67 2.11
N GLU A 40 2.45 8.67 2.21
CA GLU A 40 3.70 8.56 2.97
C GLU A 40 3.45 8.20 4.43
N LEU A 41 2.53 8.90 5.10
CA LEU A 41 2.14 8.60 6.49
C LEU A 41 1.58 7.19 6.67
N VAL A 42 0.83 6.70 5.68
CA VAL A 42 0.28 5.34 5.70
C VAL A 42 1.40 4.33 5.48
N MET A 43 2.33 4.60 4.56
CA MET A 43 3.50 3.76 4.30
C MET A 43 4.42 3.65 5.51
N GLU A 44 4.73 4.75 6.19
CA GLU A 44 5.54 4.74 7.42
C GLU A 44 4.91 3.85 8.50
N LYS A 45 3.60 3.96 8.69
CA LYS A 45 2.87 3.09 9.64
C LYS A 45 2.90 1.62 9.24
N ILE A 46 2.74 1.32 7.96
CA ILE A 46 2.79 -0.07 7.45
C ILE A 46 4.20 -0.66 7.64
N VAL A 47 5.25 0.08 7.29
CA VAL A 47 6.64 -0.35 7.49
C VAL A 47 6.92 -0.64 8.96
N LYS A 48 6.49 0.27 9.85
CA LYS A 48 6.65 0.07 11.30
C LYS A 48 5.95 -1.20 11.78
N LEU A 49 4.68 -1.38 11.43
CA LEU A 49 3.90 -2.57 11.81
C LEU A 49 4.47 -3.86 11.22
N TYR A 50 5.01 -3.82 10.00
CA TYR A 50 5.63 -4.98 9.39
C TYR A 50 6.93 -5.36 10.10
N GLY A 51 7.76 -4.37 10.46
CA GLY A 51 8.97 -4.59 11.25
C GLY A 51 8.68 -5.21 12.63
N GLU A 52 7.70 -4.66 13.34
CA GLU A 52 7.25 -5.19 14.64
C GLU A 52 6.72 -6.64 14.51
N ASN A 53 6.00 -6.95 13.43
CA ASN A 53 5.50 -8.31 13.19
C ASN A 53 6.59 -9.30 12.75
N SER A 54 7.61 -8.87 12.01
CA SER A 54 8.75 -9.74 11.67
C SER A 54 9.55 -10.12 12.92
N GLU A 55 9.74 -9.19 13.86
CA GLU A 55 10.41 -9.49 15.13
C GLU A 55 9.65 -10.55 15.96
N ILE A 56 8.31 -10.55 15.91
CA ILE A 56 7.49 -11.56 16.59
C ILE A 56 7.59 -12.94 15.93
N LEU A 57 7.77 -13.00 14.59
CA LEU A 57 7.85 -14.26 13.84
C LEU A 57 9.25 -14.88 13.83
N GLU A 58 10.30 -14.10 14.15
CA GLU A 58 11.69 -14.57 14.24
C GLU A 58 12.11 -15.00 15.68
N MET A 59 11.21 -14.89 16.66
CA MET A 59 11.34 -15.44 18.01
C MET A 59 10.82 -16.88 18.12
#